data_AF-A0A1V6DBF0-F1
#
_entry.id   AF-A0A1V6DBF0-F1
#
_cell.length_a   1.000
_cell.length_b   1.000
_cell.length_c   1.000
_cell.angle_alpha   90.00
_cell.angle_beta   90.00
_cell.angle_gamma   90.00
#
_symmetry.space_group_name_H-M   'P 1'
#
loop_
_entity.id
_entity.type
_entity.pdbx_description
1 polymer ?
#
loop_
_entity_poly.entity_id
_entity_poly.type
_entity_poly.pdbx_seq_one_letter_code
_entity_poly.pdbx_strand_id
1 'polypeptide(L)'
;MRQTHSTRQIVAVALCLLALSSAWLISAAQAKRVAPARVQPLTLDGVRYSAGDEKTLDASGKPIGMTASLTASDAKTGRVMWKLPVYEVRFRRDLETDVQEVHISAVEADGQQVLVKTERGLEFLVDPRARSVRGLIRR
;
A
#
# COMPACT_ATOMS: atom_id res chain seq x y z
N MET A 1 -42.75 39.81 39.17
CA MET A 1 -41.60 40.39 39.89
C MET A 1 -40.44 39.41 39.75
N ARG A 2 -39.29 39.89 39.25
CA ARG A 2 -38.13 39.10 38.79
C ARG A 2 -37.56 38.18 39.88
N GLN A 3 -37.39 36.89 39.57
CA GLN A 3 -36.35 36.10 40.22
C GLN A 3 -35.10 36.12 39.34
N THR A 4 -34.05 36.65 39.93
CA THR A 4 -32.71 36.84 39.38
C THR A 4 -31.98 35.51 39.32
N HIS A 5 -31.65 35.04 38.12
CA HIS A 5 -30.67 33.96 37.97
C HIS A 5 -29.32 34.44 38.49
N SER A 6 -28.82 33.75 39.52
CA SER A 6 -27.53 34.00 40.14
C SER A 6 -26.41 33.75 39.14
N THR A 7 -25.65 34.81 38.86
CA THR A 7 -24.48 34.85 37.97
C THR A 7 -23.44 33.76 38.26
N ARG A 8 -23.51 33.11 39.44
CA ARG A 8 -22.65 32.00 39.84
C ARG A 8 -22.94 30.68 39.12
N GLN A 9 -24.18 30.43 38.68
CA GLN A 9 -24.52 29.21 37.94
C GLN A 9 -24.07 29.24 36.48
N ILE A 10 -23.90 30.44 35.91
CA ILE A 10 -23.42 30.62 34.52
C ILE A 10 -21.91 30.33 34.44
N VAL A 11 -21.14 30.68 35.47
CA VAL A 11 -19.68 30.45 35.50
C VAL A 11 -19.33 28.97 35.69
N ALA A 12 -20.11 28.22 36.48
CA ALA A 12 -19.84 26.81 36.76
C ALA A 12 -20.08 25.88 35.56
N VAL A 13 -21.05 26.19 34.69
CA VAL A 13 -21.31 25.40 33.47
C VAL A 13 -20.27 25.71 32.38
N ALA A 14 -19.77 26.95 32.32
CA ALA A 14 -18.77 27.37 31.34
C ALA A 14 -17.38 26.72 31.58
N LEU A 15 -17.00 26.44 32.83
CA LEU A 15 -15.71 25.81 33.14
C LEU A 15 -15.69 24.28 32.90
N CYS A 16 -16.83 23.59 33.00
CA CYS A 16 -16.88 22.15 32.69
C CYS A 16 -16.87 21.86 31.18
N LEU A 17 -17.33 22.77 30.33
CA LEU A 17 -17.31 22.58 28.87
C LEU A 17 -15.94 22.90 28.23
N LEU A 18 -15.10 23.70 28.88
CA LEU A 18 -13.73 23.98 28.44
C LEU A 18 -12.73 22.87 28.81
N ALA A 19 -13.07 22.00 29.76
CA ALA A 19 -12.22 20.88 30.18
C ALA A 19 -12.43 19.59 29.36
N LEU A 20 -13.49 19.50 28.53
CA LEU A 20 -13.75 18.34 27.69
C LEU A 20 -13.23 18.47 26.24
N SER A 21 -12.72 19.63 25.83
CA SER A 21 -12.23 19.85 24.45
C SER A 21 -10.75 19.52 24.22
N SER A 22 -9.98 19.18 25.27
CA SER A 22 -8.53 18.97 25.15
C SER A 22 -8.11 17.55 24.78
N ALA A 23 -9.04 16.60 24.63
CA ALA A 23 -8.71 15.20 24.36
C ALA A 23 -8.68 14.83 22.86
N TRP A 24 -8.91 15.77 21.93
CA TRP A 24 -8.92 15.53 20.48
C TRP A 24 -7.72 16.13 19.75
N LEU A 25 -6.58 16.27 20.42
CA LEU A 25 -5.29 16.48 19.77
C LEU A 25 -4.54 15.14 19.75
N ILE A 26 -5.13 14.14 19.09
CA ILE A 26 -4.37 12.96 18.68
C ILE A 26 -3.43 13.47 17.58
N SER A 27 -2.21 13.80 18.00
CA SER A 27 -1.09 14.09 17.11
C SER A 27 -1.10 13.10 15.96
N ALA A 28 -1.26 13.61 14.73
CA ALA A 28 -0.93 12.90 13.52
C ALA A 28 0.58 12.69 13.50
N ALA A 29 1.08 11.79 14.33
CA ALA A 29 2.46 11.33 14.27
C ALA A 29 2.61 10.62 12.93
N GLN A 30 3.23 11.31 11.97
CA GLN A 30 3.63 10.75 10.68
C GLN A 30 4.67 9.67 10.95
N ALA A 31 4.22 8.44 11.17
CA ALA A 31 5.10 7.28 11.21
C ALA A 31 5.69 7.11 9.80
N LYS A 32 6.96 7.47 9.64
CA LYS A 32 7.73 7.23 8.41
C LYS A 32 7.56 5.76 8.02
N ARG A 33 7.11 5.48 6.80
CA ARG A 33 6.91 4.11 6.33
C ARG A 33 8.25 3.38 6.29
N VAL A 34 8.29 2.17 6.86
CA VAL A 34 9.42 1.25 6.71
C VAL A 34 9.34 0.66 5.30
N ALA A 35 10.47 0.57 4.61
CA ALA A 35 10.53 -0.08 3.31
C ALA A 35 10.02 -1.54 3.43
N PRO A 36 9.30 -2.08 2.43
CA PRO A 36 8.81 -3.44 2.47
C PRO A 36 9.95 -4.43 2.71
N ALA A 37 9.69 -5.47 3.50
CA ALA A 37 10.61 -6.59 3.61
C ALA A 37 10.83 -7.19 2.21
N ARG A 38 12.06 -7.67 1.95
CA ARG A 38 12.38 -8.35 0.69
C ARG A 38 11.45 -9.56 0.52
N VAL A 39 10.66 -9.56 -0.54
CA VAL A 39 9.75 -10.66 -0.89
C VAL A 39 10.56 -11.89 -1.29
N GLN A 40 10.27 -13.04 -0.67
CA GLN A 40 10.91 -14.30 -1.04
C GLN A 40 10.46 -14.73 -2.44
N PRO A 41 11.37 -15.06 -3.37
CA PRO A 41 10.98 -15.56 -4.68
C PRO A 41 10.35 -16.95 -4.60
N LEU A 42 9.37 -17.20 -5.46
CA LEU A 42 8.76 -18.52 -5.65
C LEU A 42 9.55 -19.30 -6.71
N THR A 43 9.83 -20.58 -6.47
CA THR A 43 10.28 -21.48 -7.54
C THR A 43 9.17 -22.47 -7.85
N LEU A 44 8.71 -22.49 -9.11
CA LEU A 44 7.67 -23.38 -9.61
C LEU A 44 8.08 -23.89 -10.99
N ASP A 45 8.03 -25.21 -11.21
CA ASP A 45 8.35 -25.87 -12.48
C ASP A 45 9.71 -25.46 -13.10
N GLY A 46 10.73 -25.28 -12.24
CA GLY A 46 12.08 -24.90 -12.68
C GLY A 46 12.23 -23.42 -13.04
N VAL A 47 11.21 -22.59 -12.80
CA VAL A 47 11.22 -21.15 -12.99
C VAL A 47 11.17 -20.45 -11.64
N ARG A 48 12.08 -19.49 -11.43
CA ARG A 48 12.11 -18.60 -10.26
C ARG A 48 11.36 -17.32 -10.60
N TYR A 49 10.33 -17.02 -9.81
CA TYR A 49 9.50 -15.83 -9.89
C TYR A 49 9.85 -14.88 -8.75
N SER A 50 10.38 -13.70 -9.10
CA SER A 50 10.74 -12.65 -8.14
C SER A 50 9.92 -11.39 -8.37
N ALA A 51 9.40 -10.82 -7.27
CA ALA A 51 8.74 -9.52 -7.30
C ALA A 51 9.75 -8.38 -7.41
N GLY A 52 9.35 -7.30 -8.08
CA GLY A 52 10.06 -6.03 -8.07
C GLY A 52 9.11 -4.89 -8.43
N ASP A 53 9.47 -3.68 -8.02
CA ASP A 53 8.71 -2.46 -8.24
C ASP A 53 9.62 -1.36 -8.77
N GLU A 54 9.08 -0.54 -9.68
CA GLU A 54 9.82 0.56 -10.32
C GLU A 54 8.97 1.82 -10.32
N LYS A 55 9.61 2.98 -10.06
CA LYS A 55 8.94 4.28 -10.14
C LYS A 55 8.71 4.65 -11.59
N THR A 56 7.47 5.05 -11.89
CA THR A 56 7.14 5.74 -13.14
C THR A 56 7.48 7.21 -12.98
N LEU A 57 8.34 7.75 -13.83
CA LEU A 57 8.76 9.15 -13.80
C LEU A 57 8.09 9.95 -14.93
N ASP A 58 7.82 11.23 -14.70
CA ASP A 58 7.49 12.15 -15.79
C ASP A 58 8.76 12.68 -16.49
N ALA A 59 8.57 13.54 -17.50
CA ALA A 59 9.66 14.12 -18.28
C ALA A 59 10.65 14.97 -17.45
N SER A 60 10.25 15.41 -16.25
CA SER A 60 11.11 16.15 -15.33
C SER A 60 11.88 15.24 -14.36
N GLY A 61 11.67 13.93 -14.43
CA GLY A 61 12.24 12.96 -13.50
C GLY A 61 11.46 12.84 -12.18
N LYS A 62 10.27 13.43 -12.07
CA LYS A 62 9.44 13.33 -10.85
C LYS A 62 8.63 12.03 -10.85
N PRO A 63 8.54 11.29 -9.73
CA PRO A 63 7.66 10.13 -9.62
C PRO A 63 6.19 10.50 -9.79
N ILE A 64 5.53 9.87 -10.75
CA ILE A 64 4.09 9.99 -11.04
C ILE A 64 3.33 8.68 -10.82
N GLY A 65 4.05 7.61 -10.49
CA GLY A 65 3.46 6.32 -10.19
C GLY A 65 4.50 5.26 -9.87
N MET A 66 4.03 4.02 -9.80
CA MET A 66 4.85 2.84 -9.61
C MET A 66 4.25 1.66 -10.34
N THR A 67 5.10 0.83 -10.93
CA THR A 67 4.70 -0.42 -11.58
C THR A 67 5.30 -1.59 -10.81
N ALA A 68 4.45 -2.44 -10.25
CA ALA A 68 4.86 -3.68 -9.64
C ALA A 68 4.88 -4.79 -10.71
N SER A 69 5.96 -5.56 -10.77
CA SER A 69 6.21 -6.57 -11.79
C SER A 69 6.65 -7.90 -11.18
N LEU A 70 6.36 -8.98 -11.92
CA LEU A 70 6.89 -10.30 -11.66
C LEU A 70 7.95 -10.63 -12.73
N THR A 71 9.16 -10.95 -12.29
CA THR A 71 10.24 -11.41 -13.17
C THR A 71 10.35 -12.93 -13.07
N ALA A 72 10.28 -13.60 -14.22
CA ALA A 72 10.56 -15.02 -14.33
C ALA A 72 11.99 -15.23 -14.83
N SER A 73 12.74 -16.06 -14.11
CA SER A 73 14.09 -16.47 -14.48
C SER A 73 14.20 -17.99 -14.42
N ASP A 74 15.05 -18.56 -15.26
CA ASP A 74 15.41 -19.97 -15.15
C ASP A 74 16.05 -20.22 -13.78
N ALA A 75 15.53 -21.19 -13.01
CA ALA A 75 15.92 -21.37 -11.61
C ALA A 75 17.35 -21.90 -11.45
N LYS A 76 17.92 -22.54 -12.49
CA LYS A 76 19.28 -23.11 -12.45
C LYS A 76 20.33 -22.08 -12.83
N THR A 77 20.07 -21.33 -13.90
CA THR A 77 21.02 -20.41 -14.53
C THR A 77 20.83 -18.97 -14.07
N GLY A 78 19.67 -18.63 -13.49
CA GLY A 78 19.30 -17.27 -13.13
C GLY A 78 18.95 -16.37 -14.32
N ARG A 79 19.00 -16.88 -15.55
CA ARG A 79 18.72 -16.09 -16.76
C ARG A 79 17.26 -15.65 -16.78
N VAL A 80 17.04 -14.33 -16.86
CA VAL A 80 15.71 -13.74 -17.02
C VAL A 80 15.09 -14.25 -18.32
N MET A 81 13.87 -14.78 -18.22
CA MET A 81 13.05 -15.26 -19.33
C MET A 81 12.06 -14.19 -19.76
N TRP A 82 11.42 -13.53 -18.79
CA TRP A 82 10.50 -12.42 -19.02
C TRP A 82 10.25 -11.61 -17.74
N LYS A 83 9.71 -10.40 -17.92
CA LYS A 83 9.18 -9.53 -16.87
C LYS A 83 7.75 -9.13 -17.23
N LEU A 84 6.82 -9.24 -16.30
CA LEU A 84 5.40 -8.97 -16.51
C LEU A 84 4.92 -7.93 -15.49
N PRO A 85 4.41 -6.76 -15.93
CA PRO A 85 3.69 -5.84 -15.06
C PRO A 85 2.46 -6.52 -14.46
N VAL A 86 2.32 -6.49 -13.12
CA VAL A 86 1.19 -7.08 -12.39
C VAL A 86 0.12 -6.02 -12.13
N TYR A 87 0.52 -4.86 -11.62
CA TYR A 87 -0.35 -3.73 -11.40
C TYR A 87 0.42 -2.41 -11.39
N GLU A 88 -0.32 -1.32 -11.58
CA GLU A 88 0.19 0.04 -11.56
C GLU A 88 -0.51 0.85 -10.46
N VAL A 89 0.26 1.71 -9.80
CA VAL A 89 -0.22 2.73 -8.88
C VAL A 89 0.05 4.08 -9.50
N ARG A 90 -0.99 4.89 -9.72
CA ARG A 90 -0.83 6.27 -10.17
C ARG A 90 -0.84 7.20 -8.97
N PHE A 91 0.17 8.05 -8.86
CA PHE A 91 0.28 8.99 -7.77
C PHE A 91 -0.51 10.26 -8.06
N ARG A 92 -1.25 10.70 -7.05
CA ARG A 92 -1.81 12.04 -7.01
C ARG A 92 -0.71 13.03 -6.69
N ARG A 93 -0.73 14.16 -7.39
CA ARG A 93 0.30 15.21 -7.28
C ARG A 93 0.23 16.01 -5.97
N ASP A 94 -0.92 15.98 -5.30
CA ASP A 94 -1.20 16.71 -4.06
C ASP A 94 -0.91 15.91 -2.78
N LEU A 95 -0.39 14.68 -2.92
CA LEU A 95 -0.04 13.81 -1.81
C LEU A 95 1.45 13.42 -1.88
N GLU A 96 2.03 13.10 -0.73
CA GLU A 96 3.39 12.57 -0.64
C GLU A 96 3.48 11.21 -1.36
N THR A 97 4.60 10.97 -2.04
CA THR A 97 4.81 9.79 -2.90
C THR A 97 4.77 8.50 -2.10
N ASP A 98 5.49 8.46 -0.99
CA ASP A 98 5.70 7.27 -0.16
C ASP A 98 4.40 6.79 0.50
N VAL A 99 3.50 7.70 0.88
CA VAL A 99 2.15 7.37 1.40
C VAL A 99 1.29 6.61 0.37
N GLN A 100 1.56 6.83 -0.92
CA GLN A 100 0.76 6.28 -2.01
C GLN A 100 1.27 4.94 -2.53
N GLU A 101 2.49 4.55 -2.18
CA GLU A 101 3.10 3.30 -2.67
C GLU A 101 2.30 2.08 -2.20
N VAL A 102 2.20 1.07 -3.09
CA VAL A 102 1.58 -0.22 -2.81
C VAL A 102 2.50 -1.33 -3.29
N HIS A 103 3.15 -1.98 -2.35
CA HIS A 103 4.18 -2.98 -2.63
C HIS A 103 3.64 -4.41 -2.65
N ILE A 104 4.29 -5.27 -3.44
CA ILE A 104 4.07 -6.71 -3.38
C ILE A 104 4.57 -7.18 -2.00
N SER A 105 3.74 -7.94 -1.30
CA SER A 105 4.07 -8.50 0.02
C SER A 105 4.39 -9.99 -0.04
N ALA A 106 3.80 -10.72 -0.99
CA ALA A 106 4.05 -12.16 -1.16
C ALA A 106 3.90 -12.60 -2.62
N VAL A 107 4.65 -13.64 -2.98
CA VAL A 107 4.54 -14.40 -4.22
C VAL A 107 4.40 -15.87 -3.83
N GLU A 108 3.26 -16.46 -4.14
CA GLU A 108 2.88 -17.81 -3.70
C GLU A 108 2.42 -18.65 -4.90
N ALA A 109 2.48 -19.97 -4.76
CA ALA A 109 1.91 -20.87 -5.76
C ALA A 109 0.41 -21.03 -5.55
N ASP A 110 -0.36 -20.98 -6.62
CA ASP A 110 -1.77 -21.39 -6.67
C ASP A 110 -1.94 -22.40 -7.81
N GLY A 111 -1.68 -23.68 -7.50
CA GLY A 111 -1.55 -24.74 -8.49
C GLY A 111 -0.43 -24.45 -9.49
N GLN A 112 -0.79 -24.21 -10.76
CA GLN A 112 0.12 -23.87 -11.86
C GLN A 112 0.23 -22.36 -12.10
N GLN A 113 -0.46 -21.56 -11.28
CA GLN A 113 -0.48 -20.11 -11.35
C GLN A 113 0.33 -19.51 -10.20
N VAL A 114 0.65 -18.22 -10.33
CA VAL A 114 1.39 -17.48 -9.32
C VAL A 114 0.47 -16.44 -8.70
N LEU A 115 0.20 -16.60 -7.41
CA LEU A 115 -0.58 -15.65 -6.62
C LEU A 115 0.33 -14.54 -6.09
N VAL A 116 0.05 -13.30 -6.47
CA VAL A 116 0.76 -12.11 -6.02
C VAL A 116 -0.14 -11.34 -5.05
N LYS A 117 0.34 -11.12 -3.83
CA LYS A 117 -0.37 -10.35 -2.79
C LYS A 117 0.28 -9.00 -2.59
N THR A 118 -0.51 -7.99 -2.26
CA THR A 118 -0.01 -6.67 -1.89
C THR A 118 -0.08 -6.44 -0.39
N GLU A 119 0.66 -5.46 0.10
CA GLU A 119 0.59 -4.99 1.50
C GLU A 119 -0.80 -4.44 1.88
N ARG A 120 -1.66 -4.14 0.90
CA ARG A 120 -3.05 -3.71 1.10
C ARG A 120 -4.07 -4.84 1.02
N GLY A 121 -3.61 -6.09 0.99
CA GLY A 121 -4.48 -7.28 0.92
C GLY A 121 -5.14 -7.48 -0.44
N LEU A 122 -4.63 -6.86 -1.51
CA LEU A 122 -5.10 -7.15 -2.86
C LEU A 122 -4.38 -8.38 -3.39
N GLU A 123 -5.10 -9.21 -4.13
CA GLU A 123 -4.59 -10.43 -4.74
C GLU A 123 -4.71 -10.40 -6.27
N PHE A 124 -3.65 -10.83 -6.95
CA PHE A 124 -3.54 -10.92 -8.40
C PHE A 124 -3.06 -12.32 -8.78
N LEU A 125 -3.79 -12.97 -9.69
CA LEU A 125 -3.44 -14.31 -10.15
C LEU A 125 -2.77 -14.21 -11.51
N VAL A 126 -1.52 -14.62 -11.58
CA VAL A 126 -0.69 -14.57 -12.78
C VAL A 126 -0.66 -15.95 -13.43
N ASP A 127 -0.95 -16.01 -14.73
CA ASP A 127 -0.69 -17.19 -15.57
C ASP A 127 0.71 -17.05 -16.19
N PRO A 128 1.71 -17.85 -15.76
CA PRO A 128 3.07 -17.74 -16.25
C PRO A 128 3.24 -18.18 -17.71
N ARG A 129 2.38 -19.07 -18.21
CA ARG A 129 2.44 -19.58 -19.58
C ARG A 129 1.86 -18.57 -20.55
N ALA A 130 0.69 -18.03 -20.22
CA ALA A 130 0.02 -17.00 -21.01
C ALA A 130 0.63 -15.59 -20.80
N ARG A 131 1.47 -15.41 -19.77
CA ARG A 131 2.04 -14.12 -19.36
C ARG A 131 0.95 -13.07 -19.17
N SER A 132 -0.11 -13.46 -18.48
CA SER A 132 -1.28 -12.64 -18.27
C SER A 132 -1.62 -12.55 -16.79
N VAL A 133 -2.28 -11.46 -16.42
CA VAL A 133 -2.70 -11.17 -15.05
C VAL A 133 -4.22 -11.16 -15.03
N ARG A 134 -4.81 -11.88 -14.09
CA ARG A 134 -6.23 -11.75 -13.73
C ARG A 134 -6.31 -11.11 -12.34
N GLY A 135 -6.80 -9.87 -12.27
CA GLY A 135 -7.16 -9.17 -11.03
C GLY A 135 -8.68 -8.95 -10.97
N LEU A 136 -9.37 -8.83 -9.84
CA LEU A 136 -9.04 -8.52 -8.44
C LEU A 136 -9.88 -9.47 -7.58
N ILE A 137 -9.29 -10.42 -6.85
CA ILE A 137 -10.07 -11.23 -5.90
C ILE A 137 -10.14 -10.44 -4.60
N ARG A 138 -11.29 -9.78 -4.34
CA ARG A 138 -11.62 -9.35 -2.98
C ARG A 138 -12.24 -10.56 -2.28
N ARG A 139 -11.55 -11.11 -1.27
CA ARG A 139 -12.21 -11.99 -0.29
C ARG A 139 -12.72 -11.15 0.87
#